data_AF-A0A1B1AI36-F1
#
_entry.id   AF-A0A1B1AI36-F1
#
_cell.length_a   1.000
_cell.length_b   1.000
_cell.length_c   1.000
_cell.angle_alpha   90.00
_cell.angle_beta   90.00
_cell.angle_gamma   90.00
#
_symmetry.space_group_name_H-M   'P 1'
#
loop_
_entity.id
_entity.type
_entity.pdbx_description
1 polymer ?
#
loop_
_entity_poly.entity_id
_entity_poly.type
_entity_poly.pdbx_seq_one_letter_code
_entity_poly.pdbx_strand_id
1 'polypeptide(L)'
;MKHSEVATRLAIEGAVGAIAGTVSGTLGITPRRLGPAEKIDLGMADMGDTLFYPVGDSGVFFHTDGAFTTIWYTGADYDKAADILDRAIKQFYPDAKKAKDTPHESERNFTLRTYDIKLPHNHLAIVDTIFPSGRVDNPKFMIRVTAMARQN
;
A
#
# COMPACT_ATOMS: atom_id res chain seq x y z
N MET A 1 -4.94 16.58 2.62
CA MET A 1 -4.39 15.34 2.03
C MET A 1 -5.52 14.33 2.00
N LYS A 2 -5.66 13.57 0.92
CA LYS A 2 -6.68 12.53 0.79
C LYS A 2 -6.14 11.15 1.18
N HIS A 3 -7.02 10.17 1.41
CA HIS A 3 -6.62 8.81 1.78
C HIS A 3 -5.73 8.18 0.71
N SER A 4 -6.10 8.32 -0.56
CA SER A 4 -5.30 7.85 -1.69
C SER A 4 -3.88 8.43 -1.71
N GLU A 5 -3.73 9.71 -1.39
CA GLU A 5 -2.44 10.41 -1.33
C GLU A 5 -1.60 9.87 -0.16
N VAL A 6 -2.20 9.74 1.02
CA VAL A 6 -1.51 9.18 2.20
C VAL A 6 -1.08 7.74 1.94
N ALA A 7 -1.98 6.89 1.42
CA ALA A 7 -1.68 5.50 1.10
C ALA A 7 -0.56 5.39 0.05
N THR A 8 -0.60 6.23 -0.98
CA THR A 8 0.43 6.26 -2.03
C THR A 8 1.78 6.69 -1.49
N ARG A 9 1.84 7.75 -0.68
CA ARG A 9 3.09 8.20 -0.07
C ARG A 9 3.64 7.16 0.91
N LEU A 10 2.78 6.54 1.71
CA LEU A 10 3.17 5.43 2.58
C LEU A 10 3.75 4.25 1.80
N ALA A 11 3.19 3.91 0.64
CA ALA A 11 3.69 2.82 -0.19
C ALA A 11 5.03 3.18 -0.84
N ILE A 12 5.12 4.34 -1.49
CA ILE A 12 6.26 4.73 -2.32
C ILE A 12 7.39 5.32 -1.47
N GLU A 13 7.13 6.43 -0.77
CA GLU A 13 8.15 7.11 0.05
C GLU A 13 8.47 6.32 1.33
N GLY A 14 7.48 5.62 1.89
CA GLY A 14 7.61 4.80 3.09
C GLY A 14 8.16 3.40 2.82
N ALA A 15 7.31 2.48 2.38
CA ALA A 15 7.64 1.06 2.29
C ALA A 15 8.69 0.75 1.21
N VAL A 16 8.50 1.22 -0.04
CA VAL A 16 9.49 1.02 -1.11
C VAL A 16 10.77 1.79 -0.81
N GLY A 17 10.65 3.02 -0.30
CA GLY A 17 11.79 3.81 0.18
C GLY A 17 12.60 3.10 1.29
N ALA A 18 11.94 2.39 2.21
CA ALA A 18 12.60 1.63 3.28
C ALA A 18 13.41 0.46 2.70
N ILE A 19 12.84 -0.27 1.73
CA ILE A 19 13.54 -1.35 1.03
C ILE A 19 14.75 -0.81 0.25
N ALA A 20 14.62 0.38 -0.33
CA ALA A 20 15.69 1.05 -1.07
C ALA A 20 16.77 1.68 -0.16
N GLY A 21 16.50 1.86 1.13
CA GLY A 21 17.35 2.60 2.05
C GLY A 21 17.34 4.12 1.82
N THR A 22 16.26 4.65 1.24
CA THR A 22 16.15 6.07 0.83
C THR A 22 15.08 6.85 1.60
N VAL A 23 14.52 6.29 2.68
CA VAL A 23 13.53 7.00 3.50
C VAL A 23 14.15 8.28 4.04
N SER A 24 13.47 9.40 3.79
CA SER A 24 13.89 10.71 4.29
C SER A 24 12.68 11.49 4.79
N GLY A 25 12.80 12.04 6.00
CA GLY A 25 11.78 12.89 6.61
C GLY A 25 10.57 12.14 7.16
N THR A 26 9.49 12.89 7.40
CA THR A 26 8.20 12.37 7.87
C THR A 26 7.10 12.77 6.89
N LEU A 27 6.01 12.01 6.86
CA LEU A 27 4.86 12.31 6.00
C LEU A 27 4.09 13.57 6.42
N GLY A 28 4.45 14.20 7.55
CA GLY A 28 3.73 15.33 8.14
C GLY A 28 2.40 14.93 8.81
N ILE A 29 2.17 13.62 8.98
CA ILE A 29 1.00 13.06 9.68
C ILE A 29 1.54 12.20 10.82
N THR A 30 1.11 12.48 12.05
CA THR A 30 1.48 11.67 13.21
C THR A 30 0.63 10.40 13.24
N PRO A 31 1.22 9.20 13.06
CA PRO A 31 0.48 7.97 13.16
C PRO A 31 0.15 7.63 14.62
N ARG A 32 -0.93 6.86 14.80
CA ARG A 32 -1.26 6.19 16.05
C ARG A 32 -0.97 4.70 15.91
N ARG A 33 -0.20 4.11 16.82
CA ARG A 33 -0.03 2.64 16.86
C ARG A 33 -1.30 2.01 17.38
N LEU A 34 -1.78 0.96 16.71
CA LEU A 34 -2.92 0.18 17.20
C LEU A 34 -2.46 -0.83 18.24
N GLY A 35 -3.22 -0.92 19.33
CA GLY A 35 -3.04 -1.98 20.33
C GLY A 35 -3.66 -3.31 19.88
N PRO A 36 -3.38 -4.41 20.61
CA PRO A 36 -3.93 -5.73 20.30
C PRO A 36 -5.47 -5.79 20.21
N ALA A 37 -6.17 -5.11 21.13
CA ALA A 37 -7.64 -5.08 21.12
C ALA A 37 -8.20 -4.45 19.83
N GLU A 38 -7.61 -3.34 19.38
CA GLU A 38 -8.05 -2.66 18.16
C GLU A 38 -7.73 -3.50 16.90
N LYS A 39 -6.61 -4.22 16.90
CA LYS A 39 -6.28 -5.17 15.82
C LYS A 39 -7.33 -6.29 15.74
N ILE A 40 -7.74 -6.84 16.89
CA ILE A 40 -8.78 -7.87 16.97
C ILE A 40 -10.11 -7.34 16.43
N ASP A 41 -10.50 -6.12 16.80
CA ASP A 41 -11.73 -5.49 16.31
C ASP A 41 -11.70 -5.29 14.78
N LEU A 42 -10.51 -5.13 14.19
CA LEU A 42 -10.30 -5.05 12.73
C LEU A 42 -10.15 -6.43 12.06
N GLY A 43 -10.26 -7.53 12.80
CA GLY A 43 -10.07 -8.89 12.30
C GLY A 43 -8.62 -9.21 11.94
N MET A 44 -7.66 -8.48 12.50
CA MET A 44 -6.23 -8.69 12.30
C MET A 44 -5.64 -9.62 13.36
N ALA A 45 -4.69 -10.45 12.96
CA ALA A 45 -3.88 -11.21 13.92
C ALA A 45 -2.96 -10.26 14.72
N ASP A 46 -2.67 -10.61 15.98
CA ASP A 46 -1.74 -9.83 16.82
C ASP A 46 -0.28 -10.18 16.50
N MET A 47 0.10 -9.86 15.28
CA MET A 47 1.44 -9.97 14.72
C MET A 47 1.81 -8.66 14.03
N GLY A 48 3.10 -8.43 13.81
CA GLY A 48 3.60 -7.20 13.19
C GLY A 48 3.24 -5.89 13.90
N ASP A 49 3.61 -4.79 13.27
CA ASP A 49 3.28 -3.44 13.70
C ASP A 49 2.18 -2.85 12.83
N THR A 50 1.18 -2.24 13.47
CA THR A 50 0.08 -1.56 12.76
C THR A 50 0.00 -0.12 13.21
N LEU A 51 0.05 0.78 12.24
CA LEU A 51 -0.07 2.21 12.40
C LEU A 51 -1.35 2.68 11.69
N PHE A 52 -2.06 3.61 12.31
CA PHE A 52 -3.20 4.31 11.75
C PHE A 52 -2.83 5.77 11.50
N TYR A 53 -2.93 6.20 10.25
CA TYR A 53 -2.72 7.57 9.81
C TYR A 53 -4.08 8.26 9.66
N PRO A 54 -4.46 9.15 10.59
CA PRO A 54 -5.76 9.81 10.54
C PRO A 54 -5.86 10.76 9.34
N VAL A 55 -6.97 10.70 8.60
CA VAL A 55 -7.30 11.53 7.45
C VAL A 55 -8.80 11.84 7.46
N GLY A 56 -9.16 13.06 7.85
CA GLY A 56 -10.57 13.44 8.05
C GLY A 56 -11.24 12.58 9.12
N ASP A 57 -12.43 12.04 8.82
CA ASP A 57 -13.21 11.23 9.75
C ASP A 57 -12.80 9.75 9.80
N SER A 58 -11.82 9.34 8.99
CA SER A 58 -11.27 7.97 8.98
C SER A 58 -9.75 8.03 8.78
N GLY A 59 -9.15 7.03 8.13
CA GLY A 59 -7.70 7.05 7.93
C GLY A 59 -7.17 5.89 7.10
N VAL A 60 -5.85 5.85 7.00
CA VAL A 60 -5.11 4.84 6.27
C VAL A 60 -4.35 3.97 7.26
N PHE A 61 -4.53 2.66 7.13
CA PHE A 61 -3.78 1.69 7.91
C PHE A 61 -2.47 1.35 7.21
N PHE A 62 -1.42 1.17 7.98
CA PHE A 62 -0.11 0.70 7.58
C PHE A 62 0.27 -0.45 8.50
N HIS A 63 0.30 -1.67 7.97
CA HIS A 63 0.67 -2.87 8.69
C HIS A 63 1.96 -3.43 8.12
N THR A 64 2.92 -3.75 8.96
CA THR A 64 4.17 -4.39 8.55
C THR A 64 4.41 -5.65 9.35
N ASP A 65 4.69 -6.74 8.64
CA ASP A 65 5.02 -8.04 9.21
C ASP A 65 6.03 -8.77 8.32
N GLY A 66 7.22 -9.01 8.87
CA GLY A 66 8.35 -9.57 8.12
C GLY A 66 8.69 -8.76 6.85
N ALA A 67 8.63 -9.43 5.69
CA ALA A 67 8.94 -8.84 4.38
C ALA A 67 7.74 -8.13 3.72
N PHE A 68 6.57 -8.11 4.37
CA PHE A 68 5.34 -7.58 3.82
C PHE A 68 4.89 -6.32 4.54
N THR A 69 4.52 -5.31 3.76
CA THR A 69 3.83 -4.13 4.25
C THR A 69 2.50 -4.00 3.53
N THR A 70 1.39 -4.02 4.26
CA THR A 70 0.04 -3.82 3.72
C THR A 70 -0.48 -2.44 4.13
N ILE A 71 -0.99 -1.69 3.17
CA ILE A 71 -1.51 -0.34 3.34
C ILE A 71 -2.92 -0.30 2.78
N TRP A 72 -3.91 0.12 3.55
CA TRP A 72 -5.28 0.11 3.08
C TRP A 72 -6.17 1.15 3.75
N TYR A 73 -7.28 1.45 3.08
CA TYR A 73 -8.39 2.21 3.63
C TYR A 73 -9.68 1.78 2.94
N THR A 74 -10.81 2.11 3.57
CA THR A 74 -12.16 1.82 3.06
C THR A 74 -12.89 3.11 2.72
N GLY A 75 -13.77 3.07 1.72
CA GLY A 75 -14.52 4.23 1.25
C GLY A 75 -13.62 5.35 0.72
N ALA A 76 -13.94 6.60 1.10
CA ALA A 76 -13.23 7.81 0.70
C ALA A 76 -13.04 7.93 -0.83
N ASP A 77 -11.86 8.32 -1.29
CA ASP A 77 -11.52 8.54 -2.69
C ASP A 77 -10.83 7.33 -3.35
N TYR A 78 -11.35 6.13 -3.04
CA TYR A 78 -10.84 4.86 -3.58
C TYR A 78 -10.84 4.82 -5.11
N ASP A 79 -11.79 5.50 -5.75
CA ASP A 79 -12.00 5.53 -7.21
C ASP A 79 -10.82 6.16 -7.96
N LYS A 80 -10.03 7.01 -7.28
CA LYS A 80 -8.87 7.70 -7.84
C LYS A 80 -7.54 7.11 -7.38
N ALA A 81 -7.58 6.18 -6.45
CA ALA A 81 -6.41 5.70 -5.73
C ALA A 81 -5.42 4.97 -6.62
N ALA A 82 -5.93 4.11 -7.51
CA ALA A 82 -5.10 3.39 -8.48
C ALA A 82 -4.36 4.33 -9.43
N ASP A 83 -5.02 5.39 -9.92
CA ASP A 83 -4.40 6.38 -10.80
C ASP A 83 -3.36 7.25 -10.09
N ILE A 84 -3.60 7.56 -8.81
CA ILE A 84 -2.64 8.30 -7.98
C ILE A 84 -1.40 7.45 -7.73
N LEU A 85 -1.56 6.17 -7.39
CA LEU A 85 -0.44 5.25 -7.22
C LEU A 85 0.32 5.04 -8.53
N ASP A 86 -0.37 4.81 -9.65
CA ASP A 86 0.24 4.65 -10.97
C ASP A 86 1.11 5.86 -11.34
N ARG A 87 0.64 7.09 -11.06
CA ARG A 87 1.41 8.31 -11.30
C ARG A 87 2.64 8.40 -10.39
N ALA A 88 2.49 8.08 -9.11
CA ALA A 88 3.61 8.10 -8.17
C ALA A 88 4.69 7.07 -8.56
N ILE A 89 4.30 5.84 -8.91
CA ILE A 89 5.25 4.81 -9.38
C ILE A 89 5.99 5.31 -10.62
N LYS A 90 5.30 5.86 -11.63
CA LYS A 90 5.96 6.41 -12.82
C LYS A 90 6.90 7.57 -12.53
N GLN A 91 6.58 8.40 -11.53
CA GLN A 91 7.38 9.55 -11.14
C GLN A 91 8.66 9.14 -10.41
N PHE A 92 8.55 8.26 -9.41
CA PHE A 92 9.67 7.88 -8.54
C PHE A 92 10.47 6.69 -9.07
N TYR A 93 9.83 5.81 -9.84
CA TYR A 93 10.39 4.56 -10.36
C TYR A 93 9.98 4.38 -11.84
N PRO A 94 10.50 5.22 -12.76
CA PRO A 94 10.09 5.21 -14.17
C PRO A 94 10.35 3.87 -14.87
N ASP A 95 11.33 3.09 -14.40
CA ASP A 95 11.66 1.76 -14.93
C ASP A 95 10.83 0.61 -14.31
N ALA A 96 9.84 0.93 -13.46
CA ALA A 96 8.95 -0.05 -12.88
C ALA A 96 8.14 -0.79 -13.95
N LYS A 97 8.09 -2.11 -13.85
CA LYS A 97 7.36 -2.95 -14.79
C LYS A 97 5.97 -3.26 -14.22
N LYS A 98 4.91 -2.93 -14.96
CA LYS A 98 3.56 -3.45 -14.68
C LYS A 98 3.51 -4.95 -15.05
N ALA A 99 3.61 -5.82 -14.05
CA ALA A 99 3.73 -7.26 -14.24
C ALA A 99 2.36 -7.96 -14.42
N LYS A 100 1.32 -7.48 -13.72
CA LYS A 100 -0.04 -8.02 -13.76
C LYS A 100 -1.06 -6.88 -13.70
N ASP A 101 -2.18 -7.00 -14.42
CA ASP A 101 -3.35 -6.13 -14.32
C ASP A 101 -4.57 -6.96 -14.72
N THR A 102 -5.16 -7.65 -13.76
CA THR A 102 -6.20 -8.66 -14.01
C THR A 102 -7.33 -8.55 -12.98
N PRO A 103 -8.53 -9.05 -13.29
CA PRO A 103 -9.57 -9.23 -12.27
C PRO A 103 -9.04 -9.99 -11.04
N HIS A 104 -9.51 -9.61 -9.85
CA HIS A 104 -9.17 -10.30 -8.61
C HIS A 104 -9.84 -11.69 -8.60
N GLU A 105 -9.10 -12.71 -8.18
CA GLU A 105 -9.50 -14.11 -8.34
C GLU A 105 -10.70 -14.48 -7.45
N SER A 106 -10.82 -13.87 -6.27
CA SER A 106 -11.87 -14.15 -5.28
C SER A 106 -12.80 -12.98 -4.99
N GLU A 107 -12.45 -11.75 -5.40
CA GLU A 107 -13.23 -10.55 -5.07
C GLU A 107 -13.84 -10.00 -6.36
N ARG A 108 -15.13 -10.27 -6.56
CA ARG A 108 -15.85 -9.81 -7.75
C ARG A 108 -15.80 -8.29 -7.87
N ASN A 109 -15.57 -7.78 -9.08
CA ASN A 109 -15.43 -6.36 -9.39
C ASN A 109 -14.24 -5.66 -8.72
N PHE A 110 -13.24 -6.43 -8.27
CA PHE A 110 -11.93 -5.91 -7.94
C PHE A 110 -10.92 -6.28 -9.02
N THR A 111 -9.89 -5.46 -9.16
CA THR A 111 -8.71 -5.70 -9.99
C THR A 111 -7.49 -5.82 -9.09
N LEU A 112 -6.63 -6.79 -9.40
CA LEU A 112 -5.27 -6.89 -8.89
C LEU A 112 -4.32 -6.35 -9.95
N ARG A 113 -3.53 -5.35 -9.56
CA ARG A 113 -2.43 -4.82 -10.36
C ARG A 113 -1.11 -4.98 -9.61
N THR A 114 -0.11 -5.51 -10.29
CA THR A 114 1.21 -5.78 -9.71
C THR A 114 2.28 -4.99 -10.45
N TYR A 115 3.18 -4.35 -9.70
CA TYR A 115 4.37 -3.69 -10.20
C TYR A 115 5.64 -4.32 -9.65
N ASP A 116 6.61 -4.57 -10.53
CA ASP A 116 7.96 -4.95 -10.16
C ASP A 116 8.84 -3.68 -10.18
N ILE A 117 9.32 -3.25 -9.02
CA ILE A 117 10.18 -2.08 -8.85
C ILE A 117 11.60 -2.56 -8.53
N LYS A 118 12.52 -2.35 -9.48
CA LYS A 118 13.96 -2.60 -9.27
C LYS A 118 14.53 -1.51 -8.38
N LEU A 119 15.26 -1.91 -7.35
CA LEU A 119 15.83 -1.01 -6.37
C LEU A 119 17.37 -1.15 -6.33
N PRO A 120 18.08 -0.20 -5.70
CA PRO A 120 19.51 -0.33 -5.43
C PRO A 120 19.85 -1.62 -4.66
N HIS A 121 21.14 -1.98 -4.65
CA HIS A 121 21.66 -3.14 -3.91
C HIS A 121 21.00 -4.49 -4.28
N ASN A 122 20.52 -4.62 -5.52
CA ASN A 122 19.87 -5.84 -6.01
C ASN A 122 18.58 -6.21 -5.26
N HIS A 123 17.91 -5.21 -4.67
CA HIS A 123 16.58 -5.38 -4.11
C HIS A 123 15.50 -5.26 -5.19
N LEU A 124 14.38 -5.93 -4.97
CA LEU A 124 13.17 -5.82 -5.75
C LEU A 124 12.01 -5.55 -4.78
N ALA A 125 11.17 -4.57 -5.07
CA ALA A 125 9.90 -4.40 -4.41
C ALA A 125 8.78 -4.83 -5.35
N ILE A 126 7.94 -5.76 -4.91
CA ILE A 126 6.68 -6.09 -5.59
C ILE A 126 5.58 -5.26 -4.94
N VAL A 127 4.90 -4.45 -5.72
CA VAL A 127 3.76 -3.64 -5.28
C VAL A 127 2.49 -4.19 -5.90
N ASP A 128 1.74 -4.96 -5.12
CA ASP A 128 0.40 -5.41 -5.44
C ASP A 128 -0.61 -4.36 -5.01
N THR A 129 -1.58 -4.08 -5.85
CA THR A 129 -2.67 -3.14 -5.57
C THR A 129 -3.99 -3.79 -5.90
N ILE A 130 -4.91 -3.80 -4.93
CA ILE A 130 -6.26 -4.33 -5.06
C ILE A 130 -7.21 -3.15 -4.93
N PHE A 131 -8.03 -2.95 -5.96
CA PHE A 131 -8.94 -1.82 -6.04
C PHE A 131 -10.23 -2.17 -6.81
N PRO A 132 -11.34 -1.48 -6.56
CA PRO A 132 -12.59 -1.73 -7.27
C PRO A 132 -12.46 -1.33 -8.74
N SER A 133 -12.87 -2.21 -9.65
CA SER A 133 -12.99 -1.96 -11.09
C SER A 133 -14.44 -1.86 -11.56
N GLY A 134 -15.39 -1.94 -10.62
CA GLY A 134 -16.82 -1.72 -10.84
C GLY A 134 -17.53 -1.38 -9.53
N ARG A 135 -18.87 -1.46 -9.54
CA ARG A 135 -19.66 -1.24 -8.33
C ARG A 135 -19.41 -2.36 -7.30
N VAL A 136 -19.11 -1.97 -6.08
CA VAL A 136 -18.86 -2.84 -4.93
C VAL A 136 -19.58 -2.29 -3.69
N ASP A 137 -20.02 -3.16 -2.79
CA ASP A 137 -20.77 -2.75 -1.59
C ASP A 137 -19.84 -2.20 -0.50
N ASN A 138 -18.62 -2.73 -0.42
CA ASN A 138 -17.60 -2.32 0.54
C ASN A 138 -16.33 -1.88 -0.21
N PRO A 139 -16.29 -0.65 -0.76
CA PRO A 139 -15.12 -0.19 -1.49
C PRO A 139 -13.92 -0.09 -0.56
N LYS A 140 -12.82 -0.71 -0.98
CA LYS A 140 -11.53 -0.64 -0.31
C LYS A 140 -10.42 -0.48 -1.33
N PHE A 141 -9.39 0.23 -0.95
CA PHE A 141 -8.15 0.29 -1.70
C PHE A 141 -7.05 -0.29 -0.83
N MET A 142 -6.31 -1.25 -1.38
CA MET A 142 -5.25 -1.95 -0.66
C MET A 142 -3.99 -2.00 -1.53
N ILE A 143 -2.86 -1.71 -0.92
CA ILE A 143 -1.53 -1.88 -1.47
C ILE A 143 -0.79 -2.88 -0.59
N ARG A 144 -0.14 -3.87 -1.18
CA ARG A 144 0.83 -4.72 -0.50
C ARG A 144 2.19 -4.57 -1.16
N VAL A 145 3.16 -4.14 -0.38
CA VAL A 145 4.56 -4.03 -0.77
C VAL A 145 5.31 -5.23 -0.20
N THR A 146 6.00 -5.99 -1.05
CA THR A 146 6.82 -7.14 -0.66
C THR A 146 8.28 -6.87 -0.99
N ALA A 147 9.15 -6.98 0.01
CA ALA A 147 10.59 -6.90 -0.18
C ALA A 147 11.15 -8.26 -0.67
N MET A 148 11.93 -8.26 -1.74
CA MET A 148 12.61 -9.44 -2.25
C MET A 148 14.09 -9.15 -2.50
N ALA A 149 14.94 -10.10 -2.13
CA ALA A 149 16.30 -10.15 -2.64
C ALA A 149 16.28 -10.73 -4.05
N ARG A 150 16.91 -10.07 -5.02
CA ARG A 150 17.07 -10.64 -6.36
C ARG A 150 18.17 -11.70 -6.29
N GLN A 151 17.83 -12.95 -6.56
CA GLN A 151 18.84 -13.99 -6.78
C GLN A 151 19.49 -13.72 -8.15
N ASN A 152 20.81 -13.58 -8.15
CA ASN A 152 21.61 -13.45 -9.37
C ASN A 152 21.63 -14.77 -10.15
#